data_AF-A0A7L8S576-F1
#
_entry.id   AF-A0A7L8S576-F1
#
_cell.length_a   1.000
_cell.length_b   1.000
_cell.length_c   1.000
_cell.angle_alpha   90.00
_cell.angle_beta   90.00
_cell.angle_gamma   90.00
#
_symmetry.space_group_name_H-M   'P 1'
#
loop_
_entity.id
_entity.type
_entity.pdbx_description
1 polymer ?
#
loop_
_entity_poly.entity_id
_entity_poly.type
_entity_poly.pdbx_seq_one_letter_code
_entity_poly.pdbx_strand_id
1 'polypeptide(L)'
;MQTHTPTTPFGRRTMSLGMMASQAVAKSAPAGAQVQKWKVFQTIREARELIGATDRALAILNALLSFHPETELTGDGELIVWPSNEQLMARANGMPATTLRRHLAVLVDCGLIIRRDSPNGKRFARKGRGGQVEQAYGFDLAPIVARAGEFKELADTVRAEKNALRIAKERLTLLRRDIVKLIETGIEENVPGNWGRVYQTYQAIVCRLPRSAPRQLIEDICCDLHGLYTEILEVLESFAKTQNPDANESHSGRHIQNSNPDSIFESEDRSRNKNEAGGSAAETDNVRSLPKRELPLGIVLDACPNLRELTQGGEIRHWRDFLAAAELARPMLAISPSAWRDACEVMGEQHAAITLAAIYQRSDQINSAGGYLRSLTDKARDGKFSTWPMIMALLRAKLDADKSAEKTGHEPRSGGESGEGRLEVSEALLRSLNKPRS
;
A
#
# COMPACT_ATOMS: atom_id res chain seq x y z
N MET A 1 -37.08 -30.64 33.06
CA MET A 1 -35.87 -31.12 33.76
C MET A 1 -34.85 -29.99 33.71
N GLN A 2 -34.32 -29.53 34.85
CA GLN A 2 -33.28 -28.51 34.86
C GLN A 2 -31.99 -29.11 34.25
N THR A 3 -31.61 -28.64 33.07
CA THR A 3 -30.37 -29.05 32.40
C THR A 3 -29.20 -28.29 33.02
N HIS A 4 -28.47 -28.93 33.93
CA HIS A 4 -27.28 -28.34 34.52
C HIS A 4 -26.20 -28.09 33.44
N THR A 5 -25.80 -26.84 33.25
CA THR A 5 -24.69 -26.49 32.36
C THR A 5 -23.36 -26.71 33.10
N PRO A 6 -22.49 -27.62 32.66
CA PRO A 6 -21.22 -27.86 33.34
C PRO A 6 -20.35 -26.60 33.30
N THR A 7 -19.93 -26.18 34.48
CA THR A 7 -19.12 -24.96 34.70
C THR A 7 -17.63 -25.32 34.86
N THR A 8 -17.32 -26.61 35.06
CA THR A 8 -15.97 -27.13 35.32
C THR A 8 -15.38 -27.88 34.10
N PRO A 9 -14.06 -27.77 33.84
CA PRO A 9 -13.34 -28.53 32.84
C PRO A 9 -13.45 -30.04 33.06
N PHE A 10 -13.42 -30.80 31.96
CA PHE A 10 -13.39 -32.26 32.02
C PHE A 10 -11.95 -32.79 32.17
N GLY A 11 -11.80 -33.86 32.96
CA GLY A 11 -10.55 -34.61 33.11
C GLY A 11 -9.54 -33.96 34.07
N ARG A 12 -8.24 -34.04 33.76
CA ARG A 12 -7.15 -33.56 34.63
C ARG A 12 -6.90 -32.04 34.60
N ARG A 13 -7.80 -31.25 34.00
CA ARG A 13 -7.62 -29.80 33.91
C ARG A 13 -8.13 -29.13 35.17
N THR A 14 -7.32 -28.23 35.72
CA THR A 14 -7.69 -27.42 36.89
C THR A 14 -8.60 -26.27 36.49
N MET A 15 -9.49 -25.89 37.40
CA MET A 15 -10.24 -24.64 37.31
C MET A 15 -9.34 -23.46 37.64
N SER A 16 -9.46 -22.36 36.91
CA SER A 16 -8.83 -21.08 37.25
C SER A 16 -9.88 -19.99 37.46
N LEU A 17 -9.53 -18.98 38.28
CA LEU A 17 -10.41 -17.81 38.49
C LEU A 17 -10.67 -17.05 37.18
N GLY A 18 -9.70 -17.02 36.26
CA GLY A 18 -9.88 -16.41 34.93
C GLY A 18 -10.95 -17.13 34.09
N MET A 19 -11.09 -18.46 34.22
CA MET A 19 -12.17 -19.20 33.57
C MET A 19 -13.53 -18.87 34.16
N MET A 20 -13.63 -18.72 35.49
CA MET A 20 -14.86 -18.30 36.16
C MET A 20 -15.26 -16.86 35.79
N ALA A 21 -14.29 -15.95 35.75
CA ALA A 21 -14.51 -14.57 35.30
C ALA A 21 -15.01 -14.52 33.86
N SER A 22 -14.40 -15.30 32.96
CA SER A 22 -14.84 -15.40 31.56
C SER A 22 -16.28 -15.90 31.45
N GLN A 23 -16.66 -16.90 32.26
CA GLN A 23 -18.03 -17.42 32.32
C GLN A 23 -19.03 -16.39 32.90
N ALA A 24 -18.62 -15.62 33.91
CA ALA A 24 -19.45 -14.54 34.47
C ALA A 24 -19.67 -13.43 33.44
N VAL A 25 -18.62 -13.03 32.71
CA VAL A 25 -18.68 -12.03 31.64
C VAL A 25 -19.55 -12.50 30.48
N ALA A 26 -19.46 -13.76 30.09
CA ALA A 26 -20.34 -14.34 29.07
C ALA A 26 -21.82 -14.29 29.48
N LYS A 27 -22.13 -14.45 30.77
CA LYS A 27 -23.50 -14.36 31.31
C LYS A 27 -23.98 -12.91 31.48
N SER A 28 -23.07 -11.94 31.60
CA SER A 28 -23.40 -10.52 31.73
C SER A 28 -23.47 -9.79 30.39
N ALA A 29 -23.49 -10.51 29.26
CA ALA A 29 -23.67 -9.89 27.95
C ALA A 29 -24.99 -9.09 27.93
N PRO A 30 -25.00 -7.85 27.41
CA PRO A 30 -26.23 -7.08 27.32
C PRO A 30 -27.25 -7.82 26.46
N ALA A 31 -28.49 -7.97 26.95
CA ALA A 31 -29.57 -8.57 26.18
C ALA A 31 -29.78 -7.75 24.89
N GLY A 32 -29.79 -8.41 23.74
CA GLY A 32 -29.86 -7.76 22.42
C GLY A 32 -28.54 -7.21 21.86
N ALA A 33 -27.39 -7.41 22.53
CA ALA A 33 -26.11 -7.05 21.95
C ALA A 33 -25.82 -7.88 20.68
N GLN A 34 -25.73 -7.19 19.55
CA GLN A 34 -25.42 -7.77 18.24
C GLN A 34 -24.07 -7.25 17.77
N VAL A 35 -23.19 -8.18 17.39
CA VAL A 35 -21.88 -7.79 16.84
C VAL A 35 -21.54 -8.57 15.59
N GLN A 36 -20.99 -7.85 14.61
CA GLN A 36 -20.60 -8.41 13.33
C GLN A 36 -19.30 -9.21 13.49
N LYS A 37 -19.40 -10.52 13.24
CA LYS A 37 -18.37 -11.52 13.51
C LYS A 37 -16.97 -11.15 13.02
N TRP A 38 -16.88 -10.72 11.76
CA TRP A 38 -15.60 -10.43 11.12
C TRP A 38 -15.02 -9.10 11.56
N LYS A 39 -15.86 -8.11 11.88
CA LYS A 39 -15.44 -6.83 12.44
C LYS A 39 -14.83 -7.00 13.84
N VAL A 40 -15.44 -7.81 14.70
CA VAL A 40 -14.87 -8.11 16.02
C VAL A 40 -13.58 -8.89 15.89
N PHE A 41 -13.54 -9.88 14.99
CA PHE A 41 -12.31 -10.63 14.73
C PHE A 41 -11.14 -9.74 14.28
N GLN A 42 -11.40 -8.79 13.38
CA GLN A 42 -10.39 -7.81 12.95
C GLN A 42 -9.94 -6.93 14.12
N THR A 43 -10.87 -6.47 14.95
CA THR A 43 -10.59 -5.67 16.15
C THR A 43 -9.69 -6.45 17.13
N ILE A 44 -10.02 -7.71 17.41
CA ILE A 44 -9.20 -8.61 18.25
C ILE A 44 -7.82 -8.83 17.62
N ARG A 45 -7.75 -9.01 16.30
CA ARG A 45 -6.47 -9.21 15.58
C ARG A 45 -5.56 -7.99 15.68
N GLU A 46 -6.12 -6.78 15.63
CA GLU A 46 -5.36 -5.54 15.80
C GLU A 46 -4.83 -5.38 17.24
N ALA A 47 -5.64 -5.76 18.23
CA ALA A 47 -5.31 -5.68 19.65
C ALA A 47 -4.60 -6.93 20.22
N ARG A 48 -4.14 -7.85 19.35
CA ARG A 48 -3.68 -9.19 19.76
C ARG A 48 -2.60 -9.20 20.84
N GLU A 49 -1.65 -8.26 20.76
CA GLU A 49 -0.50 -8.18 21.68
C GLU A 49 -0.98 -7.80 23.10
N LEU A 50 -1.93 -6.87 23.20
CA LEU A 50 -2.51 -6.45 24.49
C LEU A 50 -3.40 -7.54 25.10
N ILE A 51 -4.07 -8.33 24.26
CA ILE A 51 -4.92 -9.46 24.69
C ILE A 51 -4.06 -10.69 25.06
N GLY A 52 -2.79 -10.73 24.67
CA GLY A 52 -1.92 -11.90 24.80
C GLY A 52 -2.24 -13.02 23.80
N ALA A 53 -3.01 -12.73 22.76
CA ALA A 53 -3.43 -13.72 21.77
C ALA A 53 -2.33 -13.93 20.70
N THR A 54 -1.91 -15.18 20.53
CA THR A 54 -0.93 -15.54 19.47
C THR A 54 -1.57 -15.63 18.09
N ASP A 55 -0.79 -15.40 17.03
CA ASP A 55 -1.28 -15.49 15.64
C ASP A 55 -1.90 -16.84 15.30
N ARG A 56 -1.31 -17.93 15.82
CA ARG A 56 -1.84 -19.28 15.65
C ARG A 56 -3.15 -19.47 16.42
N ALA A 57 -3.33 -18.82 17.57
CA ALA A 57 -4.60 -18.82 18.29
C ALA A 57 -5.68 -18.06 17.53
N LEU A 58 -5.35 -16.91 16.94
CA LEU A 58 -6.29 -16.15 16.10
C LEU A 58 -6.70 -16.90 14.83
N ALA A 59 -5.80 -17.69 14.23
CA ALA A 59 -6.17 -18.58 13.12
C ALA A 59 -7.23 -19.62 13.52
N ILE A 60 -7.15 -20.14 14.74
CA ILE A 60 -8.16 -21.07 15.27
C ILE A 60 -9.45 -20.32 15.59
N LEU A 61 -9.38 -19.12 16.15
CA LEU A 61 -10.56 -18.29 16.39
C LEU A 61 -11.30 -17.99 15.08
N ASN A 62 -10.58 -17.60 14.03
CA ASN A 62 -11.12 -17.42 12.68
C ASN A 62 -11.85 -18.67 12.19
N ALA A 63 -11.24 -19.83 12.38
CA ALA A 63 -11.85 -21.11 12.01
C ALA A 63 -13.10 -21.41 12.85
N LEU A 64 -13.10 -21.17 14.16
CA LEU A 64 -14.27 -21.34 15.04
C LEU A 64 -15.44 -20.44 14.60
N LEU A 65 -15.16 -19.18 14.30
CA LEU A 65 -16.14 -18.21 13.80
C LEU A 65 -16.76 -18.65 12.45
N SER A 66 -16.00 -19.36 11.61
CA SER A 66 -16.52 -19.90 10.34
C SER A 66 -17.57 -21.02 10.50
N PHE A 67 -17.66 -21.65 11.68
CA PHE A 67 -18.68 -22.69 11.95
C PHE A 67 -20.01 -22.11 12.45
N HIS A 68 -20.04 -20.83 12.80
CA HIS A 68 -21.28 -20.12 13.08
C HIS A 68 -21.90 -19.63 11.76
N PRO A 69 -23.12 -20.06 11.39
CA PRO A 69 -23.71 -19.77 10.09
C PRO A 69 -24.02 -18.28 9.91
N GLU A 70 -24.51 -17.63 10.96
CA GLU A 70 -24.86 -16.22 10.91
C GLU A 70 -23.62 -15.33 11.04
N THR A 71 -23.69 -14.17 10.38
CA THR A 71 -22.64 -13.14 10.39
C THR A 71 -22.72 -12.26 11.64
N GLU A 72 -23.88 -12.22 12.27
CA GLU A 72 -24.12 -11.50 13.52
C GLU A 72 -24.09 -12.49 14.68
N LEU A 73 -23.44 -12.09 15.77
CA LEU A 73 -23.41 -12.82 17.02
C LEU A 73 -24.33 -12.08 17.99
N THR A 74 -25.42 -12.73 18.38
CA THR A 74 -26.40 -12.24 19.35
C THR A 74 -26.07 -12.75 20.75
N GLY A 75 -26.06 -11.87 21.75
CA GLY A 75 -25.81 -12.24 23.15
C GLY A 75 -26.86 -13.21 23.73
N ASP A 76 -28.07 -13.22 23.17
CA ASP A 76 -29.20 -14.03 23.64
C ASP A 76 -29.21 -15.46 23.07
N GLY A 77 -28.38 -15.73 22.04
CA GLY A 77 -28.29 -17.04 21.39
C GLY A 77 -27.32 -17.99 22.07
N GLU A 78 -27.55 -19.30 21.97
CA GLU A 78 -26.50 -20.30 22.27
C GLU A 78 -25.39 -20.22 21.22
N LEU A 79 -24.42 -19.33 21.41
CA LEU A 79 -23.25 -19.13 20.54
C LEU A 79 -22.20 -20.25 20.69
N ILE A 80 -22.65 -21.50 20.65
CA ILE A 80 -21.82 -22.68 20.89
C ILE A 80 -21.51 -23.34 19.54
N VAL A 81 -20.23 -23.57 19.27
CA VAL A 81 -19.76 -24.31 18.08
C VAL A 81 -19.07 -25.61 18.49
N TRP A 82 -19.33 -26.69 17.76
CA TRP A 82 -18.80 -28.04 18.08
C TRP A 82 -18.09 -28.72 16.89
N PRO A 83 -17.13 -28.05 16.21
CA PRO A 83 -16.43 -28.68 15.09
C PRO A 83 -15.58 -29.87 15.55
N SER A 84 -15.47 -30.87 14.68
CA SER A 84 -14.51 -31.95 14.86
C SER A 84 -13.08 -31.39 14.77
N ASN A 85 -12.11 -32.04 15.42
CA ASN A 85 -10.72 -31.58 15.34
C ASN A 85 -10.21 -31.59 13.89
N GLU A 86 -10.61 -32.58 13.10
CA GLU A 86 -10.23 -32.69 11.68
C GLU A 86 -10.76 -31.49 10.86
N GLN A 87 -12.03 -31.13 11.02
CA GLN A 87 -12.62 -29.97 10.36
C GLN A 87 -11.97 -28.65 10.82
N LEU A 88 -11.68 -28.54 12.13
CA LEU A 88 -11.03 -27.37 12.68
C LEU A 88 -9.59 -27.22 12.18
N MET A 89 -8.86 -28.34 12.06
CA MET A 89 -7.51 -28.37 11.47
C MET A 89 -7.53 -27.96 10.00
N ALA A 90 -8.49 -28.46 9.21
CA ALA A 90 -8.63 -28.13 7.80
C ALA A 90 -8.83 -26.61 7.59
N ARG A 91 -9.68 -25.97 8.42
CA ARG A 91 -9.94 -24.52 8.33
C ARG A 91 -8.89 -23.64 9.02
N ALA A 92 -8.11 -24.18 9.95
CA ALA A 92 -7.02 -23.49 10.62
C ALA A 92 -5.67 -23.69 9.89
N ASN A 93 -5.69 -23.62 8.55
CA ASN A 93 -4.51 -23.75 7.68
C ASN A 93 -3.71 -25.06 7.88
N GLY A 94 -4.39 -26.19 8.09
CA GLY A 94 -3.74 -27.50 8.21
C GLY A 94 -2.94 -27.69 9.50
N MET A 95 -3.27 -26.96 10.56
CA MET A 95 -2.52 -27.01 11.83
C MET A 95 -2.52 -28.42 12.44
N PRO A 96 -1.37 -28.93 12.95
CA PRO A 96 -1.32 -30.21 13.65
C PRO A 96 -2.18 -30.24 14.93
N ALA A 97 -2.71 -31.42 15.28
CA ALA A 97 -3.63 -31.58 16.43
C ALA A 97 -3.02 -31.20 17.78
N THR A 98 -1.70 -31.37 17.98
CA THR A 98 -0.99 -30.97 19.19
C THR A 98 -0.95 -29.45 19.34
N THR A 99 -0.56 -28.76 18.27
CA THR A 99 -0.53 -27.29 18.16
C THR A 99 -1.93 -26.70 18.33
N LEU A 100 -2.95 -27.32 17.72
CA LEU A 100 -4.34 -26.93 17.88
C LEU A 100 -4.76 -26.94 19.35
N ARG A 101 -4.48 -28.03 20.08
CA ARG A 101 -4.84 -28.16 21.50
C ARG A 101 -4.16 -27.11 22.37
N ARG A 102 -2.89 -26.79 22.08
CA ARG A 102 -2.11 -25.75 22.78
C ARG A 102 -2.72 -24.37 22.56
N HIS A 103 -2.95 -23.96 21.32
CA HIS A 103 -3.47 -22.62 21.04
C HIS A 103 -4.96 -22.46 21.39
N LEU A 104 -5.73 -23.54 21.41
CA LEU A 104 -7.06 -23.54 22.02
C LEU A 104 -7.01 -23.36 23.55
N ALA A 105 -5.90 -23.65 24.23
CA ALA A 105 -5.74 -23.33 25.64
C ALA A 105 -5.46 -21.83 25.78
N VAL A 106 -4.56 -21.28 24.95
CA VAL A 106 -4.30 -19.83 24.87
C VAL A 106 -5.59 -19.02 24.65
N LEU A 107 -6.47 -19.44 23.75
CA LEU A 107 -7.76 -18.75 23.56
C LEU A 107 -8.67 -18.76 24.80
N VAL A 108 -8.60 -19.82 25.60
CA VAL A 108 -9.35 -19.92 26.87
C VAL A 108 -8.68 -19.04 27.93
N ASP A 109 -7.35 -19.05 28.01
CA ASP A 109 -6.58 -18.25 28.97
C ASP A 109 -6.73 -16.75 28.69
N CYS A 110 -6.80 -16.33 27.42
CA CYS A 110 -7.14 -14.96 27.01
C CYS A 110 -8.62 -14.59 27.25
N GLY A 111 -9.47 -15.55 27.65
CA GLY A 111 -10.91 -15.34 27.84
C GLY A 111 -11.66 -15.01 26.56
N LEU A 112 -11.15 -15.45 25.40
CA LEU A 112 -11.80 -15.26 24.09
C LEU A 112 -12.84 -16.34 23.80
N ILE A 113 -12.65 -17.54 24.36
CA ILE A 113 -13.58 -18.66 24.22
C ILE A 113 -13.76 -19.37 25.57
N ILE A 114 -14.93 -19.95 25.80
CA ILE A 114 -15.16 -20.85 26.93
C ILE A 114 -15.32 -22.28 26.39
N ARG A 115 -14.76 -23.26 27.09
CA ARG A 115 -15.00 -24.68 26.79
C ARG A 115 -16.16 -25.20 27.60
N ARG A 116 -17.19 -25.69 26.92
CA ARG A 116 -18.29 -26.47 27.49
C ARG A 116 -18.01 -27.95 27.23
N ASP A 117 -17.24 -28.57 28.11
CA ASP A 117 -16.88 -29.98 27.97
C ASP A 117 -18.08 -30.90 28.28
N SER A 118 -18.23 -31.99 27.53
CA SER A 118 -19.24 -33.01 27.83
C SER A 118 -18.76 -33.99 28.90
N PRO A 119 -19.67 -34.76 29.52
CA PRO A 119 -19.30 -35.82 30.48
C PRO A 119 -18.36 -36.89 29.92
N ASN A 120 -18.24 -37.02 28.59
CA ASN A 120 -17.36 -37.98 27.93
C ASN A 120 -16.14 -37.31 27.25
N GLY A 121 -15.96 -36.00 27.43
CA GLY A 121 -14.89 -35.22 26.79
C GLY A 121 -15.02 -35.07 25.26
N LYS A 122 -16.10 -35.56 24.65
CA LYS A 122 -16.42 -35.39 23.22
C LYS A 122 -17.21 -34.11 22.98
N ARG A 123 -17.11 -33.52 21.79
CA ARG A 123 -17.92 -32.35 21.38
C ARG A 123 -19.11 -32.83 20.55
N PHE A 124 -20.32 -32.55 21.00
CA PHE A 124 -21.55 -32.92 20.29
C PHE A 124 -22.73 -32.08 20.77
N ALA A 125 -23.73 -31.92 19.92
CA ALA A 125 -25.03 -31.36 20.27
C ALA A 125 -26.05 -32.50 20.43
N ARG A 126 -26.82 -32.49 21.52
CA ARG A 126 -28.00 -33.33 21.69
C ARG A 126 -29.20 -32.57 21.12
N LYS A 127 -29.85 -33.18 20.13
CA LYS A 127 -31.12 -32.70 19.60
C LYS A 127 -32.25 -33.35 20.40
N GLY A 128 -33.21 -32.54 20.84
CA GLY A 128 -34.45 -33.03 21.44
C GLY A 128 -35.34 -33.71 20.41
N ARG A 129 -36.48 -34.25 20.85
CA ARG A 129 -37.44 -34.97 19.99
C ARG A 129 -37.98 -34.12 18.82
N GLY A 130 -37.89 -32.79 18.89
CA GLY A 130 -38.29 -31.85 17.83
C GLY A 130 -37.17 -31.35 16.93
N GLY A 131 -35.95 -31.92 16.98
CA GLY A 131 -34.83 -31.50 16.14
C GLY A 131 -34.13 -30.19 16.59
N GLN A 132 -34.71 -29.46 17.53
CA GLN A 132 -34.07 -28.34 18.23
C GLN A 132 -32.93 -28.86 19.12
N VAL A 133 -31.84 -28.09 19.18
CA VAL A 133 -30.69 -28.42 20.03
C VAL A 133 -31.10 -28.17 21.49
N GLU A 134 -31.19 -29.24 22.29
CA GLU A 134 -31.51 -29.15 23.72
C GLU A 134 -30.24 -28.92 24.56
N GLN A 135 -29.09 -29.39 24.09
CA GLN A 135 -27.83 -29.22 24.81
C GLN A 135 -26.62 -29.30 23.86
N ALA A 136 -25.80 -28.26 23.82
CA ALA A 136 -24.57 -28.24 23.03
C ALA A 136 -23.31 -28.27 23.91
N TYR A 137 -22.38 -29.19 23.59
CA TYR A 137 -21.07 -29.31 24.21
C TYR A 137 -19.98 -28.99 23.18
N GLY A 138 -19.24 -27.90 23.39
CA GLY A 138 -18.32 -27.34 22.41
C GLY A 138 -17.58 -26.09 22.94
N PHE A 139 -17.37 -25.12 22.04
CA PHE A 139 -16.79 -23.82 22.37
C PHE A 139 -17.86 -22.76 22.37
N ASP A 140 -17.96 -22.03 23.46
CA ASP A 140 -18.87 -20.92 23.65
C ASP A 140 -18.15 -19.61 23.29
N LEU A 141 -18.74 -18.88 22.34
CA LEU A 141 -18.24 -17.64 21.76
C LEU A 141 -18.88 -16.40 22.39
N ALA A 142 -19.79 -16.56 23.37
CA ALA A 142 -20.41 -15.45 24.08
C ALA A 142 -19.43 -14.41 24.68
N PRO A 143 -18.21 -14.78 25.16
CA PRO A 143 -17.24 -13.78 25.61
C PRO A 143 -16.87 -12.73 24.57
N ILE A 144 -16.93 -13.09 23.27
CA ILE A 144 -16.59 -12.18 22.17
C ILE A 144 -17.62 -11.04 22.06
N VAL A 145 -18.89 -11.35 22.28
CA VAL A 145 -19.99 -10.39 22.27
C VAL A 145 -19.95 -9.53 23.53
N ALA A 146 -19.80 -10.16 24.69
CA ALA A 146 -19.76 -9.47 25.98
C ALA A 146 -18.60 -8.46 26.08
N ARG A 147 -17.42 -8.80 25.53
CA ARG A 147 -16.21 -7.97 25.58
C ARG A 147 -15.97 -7.15 24.32
N ALA A 148 -16.95 -7.04 23.42
CA ALA A 148 -16.77 -6.33 22.15
C ALA A 148 -16.36 -4.86 22.34
N GLY A 149 -16.90 -4.19 23.37
CA GLY A 149 -16.51 -2.82 23.75
C GLY A 149 -15.06 -2.73 24.19
N GLU A 150 -14.62 -3.61 25.09
CA GLU A 150 -13.24 -3.69 25.58
C GLU A 150 -12.25 -3.92 24.41
N PHE A 151 -12.55 -4.84 23.50
CA PHE A 151 -11.68 -5.07 22.34
C PHE A 151 -11.58 -3.86 21.44
N LYS A 152 -12.68 -3.11 21.27
CA LYS A 152 -12.69 -1.88 20.49
C LYS A 152 -11.78 -0.83 21.11
N GLU A 153 -11.89 -0.61 22.42
CA GLU A 153 -11.02 0.32 23.15
C GLU A 153 -9.55 -0.07 23.01
N LEU A 154 -9.21 -1.35 23.22
CA LEU A 154 -7.85 -1.85 23.03
C LEU A 154 -7.36 -1.64 21.59
N ALA A 155 -8.19 -1.91 20.57
CA ALA A 155 -7.81 -1.67 19.19
C ALA A 155 -7.63 -0.18 18.90
N ASP A 156 -8.48 0.69 19.45
CA ASP A 156 -8.40 2.14 19.28
C ASP A 156 -7.10 2.68 19.92
N THR A 157 -6.69 2.17 21.09
CA THR A 157 -5.37 2.53 21.68
C THR A 157 -4.19 2.11 20.79
N VAL A 158 -4.23 0.91 20.21
CA VAL A 158 -3.18 0.44 19.30
C VAL A 158 -3.13 1.27 18.02
N ARG A 159 -4.29 1.64 17.46
CA ARG A 159 -4.37 2.51 16.27
C ARG A 159 -3.86 3.92 16.59
N ALA A 160 -4.23 4.47 17.75
CA ALA A 160 -3.76 5.78 18.19
C ALA A 160 -2.24 5.81 18.32
N GLU A 161 -1.63 4.80 18.95
CA GLU A 161 -0.17 4.72 19.11
C GLU A 161 0.55 4.57 17.75
N LYS A 162 0.04 3.72 16.85
CA LYS A 162 0.59 3.58 15.49
C LYS A 162 0.50 4.89 14.70
N ASN A 163 -0.63 5.59 14.80
CA ASN A 163 -0.81 6.86 14.12
C ASN A 163 0.10 7.95 14.71
N ALA A 164 0.24 8.02 16.03
CA ALA A 164 1.15 8.94 16.70
C ALA A 164 2.61 8.70 16.25
N LEU A 165 3.05 7.44 16.22
CA LEU A 165 4.36 7.06 15.70
C LEU A 165 4.56 7.47 14.23
N ARG A 166 3.53 7.30 13.38
CA ARG A 166 3.57 7.73 11.98
C ARG A 166 3.74 9.24 11.86
N ILE A 167 2.91 10.01 12.57
CA ILE A 167 2.97 11.48 12.58
C ILE A 167 4.34 11.97 13.09
N ALA A 168 4.87 11.37 14.15
CA ALA A 168 6.19 11.72 14.68
C ALA A 168 7.30 11.46 13.64
N LYS A 169 7.26 10.34 12.90
CA LYS A 169 8.21 10.04 11.82
C LYS A 169 8.08 10.99 10.62
N GLU A 170 6.86 11.39 10.27
CA GLU A 170 6.61 12.38 9.22
C GLU A 170 7.23 13.74 9.60
N ARG A 171 6.97 14.21 10.83
CA ARG A 171 7.57 15.43 11.37
C ARG A 171 9.10 15.36 11.38
N LEU A 172 9.68 14.25 11.85
CA LEU A 172 11.12 14.01 11.83
C LEU A 172 11.70 14.15 10.41
N THR A 173 11.03 13.56 9.43
CA THR A 173 11.48 13.59 8.03
C THR A 173 11.45 15.00 7.46
N LEU A 174 10.38 15.76 7.75
CA LEU A 174 10.25 17.16 7.34
C LEU A 174 11.32 18.04 7.98
N LEU A 175 11.47 17.98 9.32
CA LEU A 175 12.48 18.76 10.03
C LEU A 175 13.90 18.48 9.52
N ARG A 176 14.25 17.21 9.30
CA ARG A 176 15.57 16.86 8.75
C ARG A 176 15.81 17.48 7.37
N ARG A 177 14.81 17.41 6.48
CA ARG A 177 14.91 18.01 5.15
C ARG A 177 15.02 19.53 5.23
N ASP A 178 14.18 20.16 6.04
CA ASP A 178 14.08 21.61 6.10
C ASP A 178 15.33 22.22 6.74
N ILE A 179 15.87 21.62 7.81
CA ILE A 179 17.14 22.05 8.42
C ILE A 179 18.29 21.99 7.41
N VAL A 180 18.44 20.89 6.66
CA VAL A 180 19.51 20.77 5.65
C VAL A 180 19.37 21.86 4.60
N LYS A 181 18.16 22.09 4.09
CA LYS A 181 17.91 23.15 3.10
C LYS A 181 18.19 24.55 3.64
N LEU A 182 17.78 24.84 4.86
CA LEU A 182 18.03 26.16 5.46
C LEU A 182 19.52 26.41 5.72
N ILE A 183 20.27 25.37 6.10
CA ILE A 183 21.74 25.45 6.21
C ILE A 183 22.35 25.72 4.83
N GLU A 184 21.92 24.99 3.79
CA GLU A 184 22.38 25.23 2.40
C GLU A 184 22.09 26.67 1.97
N THR A 185 20.87 27.17 2.18
CA THR A 185 20.49 28.56 1.88
C THR A 185 21.33 29.58 2.66
N GLY A 186 21.59 29.34 3.95
CA GLY A 186 22.44 30.22 4.76
C GLY A 186 23.87 30.31 4.23
N ILE A 187 24.41 29.23 3.67
CA ILE A 187 25.72 29.19 3.03
C ILE A 187 25.69 29.90 1.67
N GLU A 188 24.69 29.62 0.83
CA GLU A 188 24.55 30.19 -0.52
C GLU A 188 24.37 31.73 -0.48
N GLU A 189 23.53 32.21 0.43
CA GLU A 189 23.27 33.65 0.62
C GLU A 189 24.35 34.37 1.46
N ASN A 190 25.44 33.67 1.80
CA ASN A 190 26.55 34.18 2.61
C ASN A 190 26.12 34.84 3.94
N VAL A 191 25.08 34.30 4.57
CA VAL A 191 24.56 34.81 5.83
C VAL A 191 25.64 34.68 6.92
N PRO A 192 25.97 35.74 7.67
CA PRO A 192 26.94 35.66 8.76
C PRO A 192 26.50 34.66 9.83
N GLY A 193 27.19 33.52 9.92
CA GLY A 193 26.86 32.46 10.86
C GLY A 193 27.85 31.30 10.82
N ASN A 194 27.98 30.57 11.93
CA ASN A 194 28.79 29.37 11.97
C ASN A 194 27.97 28.16 11.50
N TRP A 195 27.63 28.14 10.20
CA TRP A 195 26.85 27.08 9.56
C TRP A 195 27.49 25.69 9.72
N GLY A 196 28.82 25.62 9.79
CA GLY A 196 29.54 24.38 10.08
C GLY A 196 29.21 23.80 11.46
N ARG A 197 29.14 24.64 12.51
CA ARG A 197 28.73 24.22 13.85
C ARG A 197 27.26 23.81 13.90
N VAL A 198 26.38 24.53 13.21
CA VAL A 198 24.95 24.18 13.10
C VAL A 198 24.79 22.80 12.44
N TYR A 199 25.52 22.53 11.37
CA TYR A 199 25.52 21.24 10.68
C TYR A 199 26.06 20.10 11.56
N GLN A 200 27.11 20.35 12.36
CA GLN A 200 27.62 19.37 13.34
C GLN A 200 26.58 19.06 14.43
N THR A 201 25.88 20.07 14.94
CA THR A 201 24.79 19.88 15.90
C THR A 201 23.66 19.03 15.30
N TYR A 202 23.26 19.32 14.06
CA TYR A 202 22.28 18.51 13.33
C TYR A 202 22.71 17.05 13.23
N GLN A 203 23.96 16.79 12.80
CA GLN A 203 24.49 15.43 12.70
C GLN A 203 24.49 14.72 14.07
N ALA A 204 24.92 15.39 15.13
CA ALA A 204 24.94 14.84 16.48
C ALA A 204 23.54 14.47 17.01
N ILE A 205 22.49 15.17 16.58
CA ILE A 205 21.10 14.82 16.91
C ILE A 205 20.65 13.60 16.10
N VAL A 206 20.86 13.61 14.77
CA VAL A 206 20.41 12.53 13.87
C VAL A 206 21.13 11.20 14.14
N CYS A 207 22.42 11.24 14.53
CA CYS A 207 23.18 10.05 14.86
C CYS A 207 22.64 9.25 16.07
N ARG A 208 21.74 9.83 16.88
CA ARG A 208 21.11 9.15 18.02
C ARG A 208 19.96 8.22 17.59
N LEU A 209 19.50 8.29 16.34
CA LEU A 209 18.37 7.48 15.84
C LEU A 209 18.77 6.01 15.61
N PRO A 210 18.19 5.05 16.35
CA PRO A 210 18.38 3.63 16.07
C PRO A 210 17.54 3.18 14.86
N ARG A 211 17.85 1.99 14.31
CA ARG A 211 17.05 1.38 13.21
C ARG A 211 15.59 1.14 13.57
N SER A 212 15.29 0.87 14.84
CA SER A 212 13.93 0.78 15.37
C SER A 212 13.86 1.61 16.63
N ALA A 213 13.16 2.75 16.56
CA ALA A 213 13.04 3.70 17.66
C ALA A 213 11.63 3.67 18.26
N PRO A 214 11.48 3.69 19.60
CA PRO A 214 10.20 3.89 20.25
C PRO A 214 9.67 5.31 19.97
N ARG A 215 8.36 5.50 20.15
CA ARG A 215 7.71 6.80 19.89
C ARG A 215 8.33 7.93 20.70
N GLN A 216 8.54 7.75 22.00
CA GLN A 216 9.12 8.80 22.86
C GLN A 216 10.47 9.29 22.34
N LEU A 217 11.37 8.38 21.97
CA LEU A 217 12.69 8.76 21.45
C LEU A 217 12.59 9.57 20.14
N ILE A 218 11.63 9.22 19.27
CA ILE A 218 11.41 9.98 18.03
C ILE A 218 10.90 11.38 18.36
N GLU A 219 9.97 11.51 19.31
CA GLU A 219 9.42 12.79 19.73
C GLU A 219 10.48 13.68 20.38
N ASP A 220 11.31 13.13 21.27
CA ASP A 220 12.42 13.85 21.91
C ASP A 220 13.40 14.38 20.84
N ILE A 221 13.76 13.54 19.86
CA ILE A 221 14.62 13.95 18.74
C ILE A 221 13.93 14.99 17.84
N CYS A 222 12.62 14.90 17.65
CA CYS A 222 11.87 15.94 16.93
C CYS A 222 11.91 17.27 17.68
N CYS A 223 11.82 17.27 19.01
CA CYS A 223 11.95 18.47 19.83
C CYS A 223 13.33 19.10 19.68
N ASP A 224 14.40 18.30 19.79
CA ASP A 224 15.78 18.77 19.59
C ASP A 224 15.99 19.37 18.19
N LEU A 225 15.51 18.69 17.14
CA LEU A 225 15.60 19.19 15.77
C LEU A 225 14.75 20.44 15.56
N HIS A 226 13.57 20.52 16.17
CA HIS A 226 12.73 21.70 16.07
C HIS A 226 13.39 22.91 16.72
N GLY A 227 14.05 22.73 17.88
CA GLY A 227 14.86 23.80 18.49
C GLY A 227 15.94 24.33 17.54
N LEU A 228 16.72 23.42 16.93
CA LEU A 228 17.73 23.79 15.94
C LEU A 228 17.13 24.49 14.71
N TYR A 229 15.97 24.02 14.23
CA TYR A 229 15.25 24.63 13.12
C TYR A 229 14.83 26.07 13.44
N THR A 230 14.31 26.32 14.65
CA THR A 230 13.92 27.67 15.08
C THR A 230 15.12 28.59 15.20
N GLU A 231 16.24 28.12 15.76
CA GLU A 231 17.49 28.90 15.82
C GLU A 231 17.98 29.31 14.42
N ILE A 232 17.95 28.38 13.46
CA ILE A 232 18.32 28.67 12.07
C ILE A 232 17.39 29.71 11.45
N LEU A 233 16.08 29.55 11.62
CA LEU A 233 15.10 30.48 11.08
C LEU A 233 15.28 31.89 11.66
N GLU A 234 15.52 32.02 12.97
CA GLU A 234 15.72 33.32 13.60
C GLU A 234 16.95 34.05 13.03
N VAL A 235 18.05 33.32 12.79
CA VAL A 235 19.26 33.87 12.14
C VAL A 235 18.97 34.30 10.70
N LEU A 236 18.27 33.48 9.91
CA LEU A 236 17.94 33.81 8.52
C LEU A 236 16.95 34.97 8.42
N GLU A 237 15.92 34.98 9.26
CA GLU A 237 14.92 36.06 9.31
C GLU A 237 15.52 37.38 9.77
N SER A 238 16.36 37.38 10.80
CA SER A 238 17.03 38.59 11.26
C SER A 238 17.93 39.16 10.17
N PHE A 239 18.66 38.32 9.44
CA PHE A 239 19.45 38.75 8.28
C PHE A 239 18.57 39.34 7.16
N ALA A 240 17.47 38.67 6.80
CA ALA A 240 16.55 39.18 5.79
C ALA A 240 15.94 40.54 6.18
N LYS A 241 15.61 40.73 7.47
CA LYS A 241 15.13 42.02 8.00
C LYS A 241 16.20 43.11 7.95
N THR A 242 17.48 42.77 8.18
CA THR A 242 18.58 43.75 8.09
C THR A 242 18.92 44.16 6.65
N GLN A 243 18.69 43.29 5.67
CA GLN A 243 18.87 43.58 4.24
C GLN A 243 17.76 44.45 3.63
N ASN A 244 16.67 44.69 4.36
CA ASN A 244 15.58 45.59 3.96
C ASN A 244 15.64 46.88 4.80
N PRO A 245 16.51 47.85 4.47
CA PRO A 245 16.65 49.11 5.20
C PRO A 245 15.55 50.12 4.85
N ASP A 246 14.34 49.67 4.53
CA ASP A 246 13.20 50.56 4.32
C ASP A 246 12.73 51.07 5.69
N ALA A 247 13.25 52.25 6.08
CA ALA A 247 12.62 53.06 7.09
C ALA A 247 11.20 53.37 6.64
N ASN A 248 10.23 53.17 7.53
CA ASN A 248 8.80 53.43 7.30
C ASN A 248 8.50 54.94 7.24
N GLU A 249 9.24 55.70 6.42
CA GLU A 249 9.10 57.16 6.28
C GLU A 249 8.45 57.56 4.94
N SER A 250 8.17 56.62 4.03
CA SER A 250 7.50 56.95 2.77
C SER A 250 6.66 55.79 2.25
N HIS A 251 5.34 55.85 2.45
CA HIS A 251 4.35 55.03 1.74
C HIS A 251 4.25 55.47 0.26
N SER A 252 5.34 55.35 -0.51
CA SER A 252 5.38 55.34 -1.97
C SER A 252 6.83 55.32 -2.46
N GLY A 253 7.41 54.13 -2.56
CA GLY A 253 8.61 53.93 -3.39
C GLY A 253 8.30 54.35 -4.83
N ARG A 254 9.15 55.20 -5.42
CA ARG A 254 8.97 55.71 -6.79
C ARG A 254 8.85 54.54 -7.78
N HIS A 255 7.77 54.57 -8.55
CA HIS A 255 7.52 53.73 -9.72
C HIS A 255 8.76 53.76 -10.63
N ILE A 256 9.43 52.61 -10.78
CA ILE A 256 10.43 52.42 -11.83
C ILE A 256 9.67 52.35 -13.15
N GLN A 257 9.53 53.49 -13.84
CA GLN A 257 9.09 53.51 -15.23
C GLN A 257 10.21 52.93 -16.09
N ASN A 258 10.04 51.68 -16.53
CA ASN A 258 10.86 51.10 -17.58
C ASN A 258 10.25 51.50 -18.93
N SER A 259 10.83 52.51 -19.59
CA SER A 259 10.47 52.97 -20.91
C SER A 259 11.34 52.28 -21.96
N ASN A 260 10.81 51.21 -22.57
CA ASN A 260 11.17 50.78 -23.92
C ASN A 260 9.97 50.06 -24.56
N PRO A 261 9.17 50.75 -25.39
CA PRO A 261 8.05 50.16 -26.12
C PRO A 261 8.49 49.85 -27.55
N ASP A 262 8.48 48.57 -27.93
CA ASP A 262 8.58 48.12 -29.32
C ASP A 262 7.90 46.74 -29.39
N SER A 263 7.02 46.41 -30.30
CA SER A 263 6.10 47.12 -31.19
C SER A 263 5.20 46.00 -31.72
N ILE A 264 3.89 46.16 -31.63
CA ILE A 264 2.92 45.18 -32.15
C ILE A 264 2.81 45.42 -33.65
N PHE A 265 3.09 44.40 -34.47
CA PHE A 265 2.67 44.37 -35.87
C PHE A 265 1.83 43.11 -36.11
N GLU A 266 0.53 43.33 -36.28
CA GLU A 266 -0.39 42.36 -36.85
C GLU A 266 -0.27 42.37 -38.38
N SER A 267 -0.32 41.19 -39.00
CA SER A 267 -0.82 41.03 -40.36
C SER A 267 -1.41 39.64 -40.53
N GLU A 268 -2.71 39.60 -40.80
CA GLU A 268 -3.52 38.40 -41.02
C GLU A 268 -3.26 37.70 -42.36
N ASP A 269 -3.58 36.40 -42.34
CA ASP A 269 -4.18 35.58 -43.40
C ASP A 269 -3.39 35.21 -44.67
N ARG A 270 -3.06 33.91 -44.79
CA ARG A 270 -3.91 32.97 -45.56
C ARG A 270 -3.54 31.50 -45.40
N SER A 271 -4.57 30.73 -45.10
CA SER A 271 -4.71 29.27 -45.14
C SER A 271 -4.00 28.54 -46.32
N ARG A 272 -3.36 27.40 -46.02
CA ARG A 272 -3.69 26.12 -46.68
C ARG A 272 -3.27 24.90 -45.84
N ASN A 273 -4.26 24.08 -45.52
CA ASN A 273 -4.19 22.79 -44.81
C ASN A 273 -3.08 21.84 -45.29
N LYS A 274 -2.42 21.18 -44.33
CA LYS A 274 -2.48 19.71 -44.15
C LYS A 274 -1.93 19.29 -42.77
N ASN A 275 -2.85 18.75 -41.99
CA ASN A 275 -2.76 17.86 -40.84
C ASN A 275 -1.38 17.33 -40.44
N GLU A 276 -1.02 17.51 -39.16
CA GLU A 276 -0.86 16.37 -38.26
C GLU A 276 -1.02 16.81 -36.80
N ALA A 277 -1.78 16.01 -36.04
CA ALA A 277 -2.25 16.31 -34.71
C ALA A 277 -1.17 16.04 -33.66
N GLY A 278 -0.91 17.03 -32.81
CA GLY A 278 -0.12 16.87 -31.59
C GLY A 278 -0.55 17.93 -30.58
N GLY A 279 -1.63 17.63 -29.86
CA GLY A 279 -2.21 18.53 -28.86
C GLY A 279 -1.20 18.93 -27.79
N SER A 280 -0.94 20.24 -27.75
CA SER A 280 -0.33 20.93 -26.61
C SER A 280 -1.22 20.77 -25.39
N ALA A 281 -0.70 20.11 -24.35
CA ALA A 281 -1.27 20.17 -23.01
C ALA A 281 -0.39 21.11 -22.19
N ALA A 282 -1.08 22.09 -21.60
CA ALA A 282 -0.60 23.22 -20.83
C ALA A 282 0.51 22.93 -19.81
N GLU A 283 1.27 24.00 -19.56
CA GLU A 283 2.16 24.25 -18.44
C GLU A 283 1.82 23.44 -17.18
N THR A 284 2.82 22.67 -16.73
CA THR A 284 2.89 22.25 -15.33
C THR A 284 4.26 22.61 -14.80
N ASP A 285 4.35 23.79 -14.21
CA ASP A 285 5.50 24.35 -13.51
C ASP A 285 5.75 23.66 -12.14
N ASN A 286 5.49 22.35 -12.06
CA ASN A 286 5.47 21.56 -10.82
C ASN A 286 6.39 20.33 -10.87
N VAL A 287 7.46 20.34 -11.69
CA VAL A 287 8.36 19.18 -11.84
C VAL A 287 9.70 19.34 -11.10
N ARG A 288 9.97 20.51 -10.50
CA ARG A 288 11.25 20.78 -9.79
C ARG A 288 11.30 20.26 -8.34
N SER A 289 10.23 19.66 -7.81
CA SER A 289 10.12 19.30 -6.39
C SER A 289 9.60 17.89 -6.12
N LEU A 290 9.94 16.90 -6.97
CA LEU A 290 9.74 15.50 -6.64
C LEU A 290 11.08 14.85 -6.24
N PRO A 291 11.16 14.13 -5.11
CA PRO A 291 12.36 13.37 -4.75
C PRO A 291 12.64 12.37 -5.87
N LYS A 292 13.92 12.19 -6.23
CA LYS A 292 14.41 11.24 -7.24
C LYS A 292 13.74 9.87 -7.05
N ARG A 293 12.58 9.66 -7.69
CA ARG A 293 11.87 8.38 -7.66
C ARG A 293 12.64 7.48 -8.61
N GLU A 294 13.48 6.62 -8.05
CA GLU A 294 14.07 5.52 -8.80
C GLU A 294 12.92 4.71 -9.42
N LEU A 295 12.89 4.62 -10.75
CA LEU A 295 11.90 3.83 -11.48
C LEU A 295 12.10 2.36 -11.10
N PRO A 296 11.09 1.65 -10.56
CA PRO A 296 11.20 0.21 -10.33
C PRO A 296 11.34 -0.53 -11.66
N LEU A 297 12.19 -1.56 -11.70
CA LEU A 297 12.46 -2.35 -12.91
C LEU A 297 11.18 -2.91 -13.55
N GLY A 298 10.22 -3.36 -12.74
CA GLY A 298 8.93 -3.87 -13.24
C GLY A 298 8.16 -2.85 -14.08
N ILE A 299 8.12 -1.58 -13.66
CA ILE A 299 7.42 -0.51 -14.39
C ILE A 299 8.09 -0.26 -15.75
N VAL A 300 9.43 -0.32 -15.80
CA VAL A 300 10.19 -0.15 -17.04
C VAL A 300 9.97 -1.32 -18.00
N LEU A 301 9.96 -2.56 -17.47
CA LEU A 301 9.71 -3.75 -18.27
C LEU A 301 8.28 -3.81 -18.82
N ASP A 302 7.29 -3.30 -18.09
CA ASP A 302 5.91 -3.21 -18.56
C ASP A 302 5.74 -2.15 -19.66
N ALA A 303 6.52 -1.07 -19.58
CA ALA A 303 6.54 0.02 -20.54
C ALA A 303 7.30 -0.31 -21.84
N CYS A 304 8.33 -1.18 -21.75
CA CYS A 304 9.22 -1.52 -22.85
C CYS A 304 9.20 -3.04 -23.15
N PRO A 305 8.07 -3.62 -23.59
CA PRO A 305 7.97 -5.06 -23.87
C PRO A 305 8.91 -5.55 -24.98
N ASN A 306 9.20 -4.73 -26.00
CA ASN A 306 10.03 -5.14 -27.14
C ASN A 306 11.46 -5.53 -26.71
N LEU A 307 11.96 -4.93 -25.62
CA LEU A 307 13.28 -5.26 -25.09
C LEU A 307 13.32 -6.67 -24.47
N ARG A 308 12.18 -7.17 -23.97
CA ARG A 308 12.08 -8.54 -23.41
C ARG A 308 12.12 -9.60 -24.49
N GLU A 309 11.66 -9.27 -25.70
CA GLU A 309 11.68 -10.17 -26.85
C GLU A 309 13.09 -10.35 -27.41
N LEU A 310 13.98 -9.38 -27.17
CA LEU A 310 15.36 -9.40 -27.62
C LEU A 310 16.25 -10.37 -26.81
N THR A 311 15.88 -10.69 -25.56
CA THR A 311 16.64 -11.60 -24.71
C THR A 311 16.33 -13.06 -25.04
N GLN A 312 17.25 -13.77 -25.69
CA GLN A 312 17.12 -15.19 -26.00
C GLN A 312 17.12 -16.05 -24.72
N GLY A 313 15.94 -16.35 -24.18
CA GLY A 313 15.72 -17.40 -23.18
C GLY A 313 16.00 -17.05 -21.70
N GLY A 314 16.23 -15.79 -21.35
CA GLY A 314 16.46 -15.35 -19.96
C GLY A 314 15.47 -14.27 -19.51
N GLU A 315 14.77 -14.50 -18.40
CA GLU A 315 13.96 -13.45 -17.76
C GLU A 315 14.85 -12.32 -17.22
N ILE A 316 14.53 -11.07 -17.55
CA ILE A 316 15.17 -9.91 -16.94
C ILE A 316 14.70 -9.81 -15.49
N ARG A 317 15.56 -10.17 -14.53
CA ARG A 317 15.22 -10.20 -13.10
C ARG A 317 15.85 -9.04 -12.32
N HIS A 318 16.97 -8.50 -12.81
CA HIS A 318 17.71 -7.43 -12.15
C HIS A 318 18.21 -6.38 -13.15
N TRP A 319 18.62 -5.21 -12.65
CA TRP A 319 19.11 -4.10 -13.48
C TRP A 319 20.33 -4.45 -14.35
N ARG A 320 21.17 -5.39 -13.91
CA ARG A 320 22.30 -5.88 -14.71
C ARG A 320 21.85 -6.59 -15.98
N ASP A 321 20.82 -7.43 -15.86
CA ASP A 321 20.23 -8.15 -16.99
C ASP A 321 19.58 -7.16 -17.98
N PHE A 322 18.96 -6.11 -17.45
CA PHE A 322 18.36 -5.03 -18.24
C PHE A 322 19.41 -4.20 -19.00
N LEU A 323 20.53 -3.87 -18.34
CA LEU A 323 21.65 -3.17 -18.97
C LEU A 323 22.24 -3.99 -20.12
N ALA A 324 22.45 -5.29 -19.91
CA ALA A 324 22.92 -6.19 -20.96
C ALA A 324 21.95 -6.25 -22.15
N ALA A 325 20.64 -6.32 -21.89
CA ALA A 325 19.62 -6.27 -22.93
C ALA A 325 19.63 -4.94 -23.71
N ALA A 326 19.80 -3.82 -23.02
CA ALA A 326 19.91 -2.51 -23.66
C ALA A 326 21.16 -2.39 -24.55
N GLU A 327 22.31 -2.96 -24.14
CA GLU A 327 23.51 -2.99 -24.97
C GLU A 327 23.35 -3.83 -26.24
N LEU A 328 22.56 -4.92 -26.18
CA LEU A 328 22.19 -5.72 -27.36
C LEU A 328 21.27 -4.95 -28.33
N ALA A 329 20.39 -4.08 -27.82
CA ALA A 329 19.50 -3.26 -28.63
C ALA A 329 20.23 -2.06 -29.30
N ARG A 330 21.33 -1.57 -28.70
CA ARG A 330 22.12 -0.44 -29.20
C ARG A 330 22.53 -0.54 -30.68
N PRO A 331 23.14 -1.64 -31.19
CA PRO A 331 23.50 -1.76 -32.60
C PRO A 331 22.27 -1.76 -33.53
N MET A 332 21.14 -2.30 -33.08
CA MET A 332 19.88 -2.32 -33.86
C MET A 332 19.31 -0.92 -34.07
N LEU A 333 19.58 0.00 -33.14
CA LEU A 333 19.21 1.41 -33.22
C LEU A 333 20.26 2.28 -33.93
N ALA A 334 21.30 1.68 -34.50
CA ALA A 334 22.45 2.38 -35.10
C ALA A 334 23.09 3.43 -34.16
N ILE A 335 23.05 3.19 -32.85
CA ILE A 335 23.63 4.10 -31.85
C ILE A 335 25.14 3.85 -31.75
N SER A 336 25.92 4.86 -32.12
CA SER A 336 27.39 4.81 -32.05
C SER A 336 27.90 4.58 -30.61
N PRO A 337 29.01 3.86 -30.39
CA PRO A 337 29.60 3.67 -29.05
C PRO A 337 29.96 4.97 -28.34
N SER A 338 30.28 6.04 -29.07
CA SER A 338 30.56 7.37 -28.49
C SER A 338 29.31 8.02 -27.90
N ALA A 339 28.20 7.99 -28.64
CA ALA A 339 26.91 8.51 -28.16
C ALA A 339 26.38 7.75 -26.94
N TRP A 340 26.62 6.44 -26.88
CA TRP A 340 26.26 5.62 -25.72
C TRP A 340 27.09 5.98 -24.48
N ARG A 341 28.42 6.12 -24.63
CA ARG A 341 29.29 6.52 -23.53
C ARG A 341 28.92 7.90 -22.98
N ASP A 342 28.71 8.88 -23.85
CA ASP A 342 28.29 10.23 -23.46
C ASP A 342 26.94 10.22 -22.72
N ALA A 343 25.98 9.40 -23.17
CA ALA A 343 24.73 9.19 -22.44
C ALA A 343 24.98 8.58 -21.04
N CYS A 344 25.76 7.51 -20.94
CA CYS A 344 26.07 6.89 -19.64
C CYS A 344 26.79 7.85 -18.67
N GLU A 345 27.70 8.69 -19.17
CA GLU A 345 28.43 9.68 -18.37
C GLU A 345 27.50 10.79 -17.84
N VAL A 346 26.56 11.27 -18.65
CA VAL A 346 25.70 12.42 -18.29
C VAL A 346 24.49 12.02 -17.45
N MET A 347 23.77 10.96 -17.81
CA MET A 347 22.53 10.55 -17.13
C MET A 347 22.71 9.35 -16.18
N GLY A 348 23.87 8.68 -16.22
CA GLY A 348 24.14 7.45 -15.46
C GLY A 348 23.64 6.20 -16.19
N GLU A 349 24.35 5.08 -16.00
CA GLU A 349 24.12 3.81 -16.73
C GLU A 349 22.65 3.36 -16.72
N GLN A 350 22.02 3.41 -15.55
CA GLN A 350 20.62 2.98 -15.39
C GLN A 350 19.65 3.86 -16.19
N HIS A 351 19.79 5.19 -16.15
CA HIS A 351 18.89 6.10 -16.86
C HIS A 351 19.18 6.10 -18.37
N ALA A 352 20.44 5.92 -18.78
CA ALA A 352 20.82 5.73 -20.17
C ALA A 352 20.18 4.47 -20.76
N ALA A 353 20.20 3.36 -20.01
CA ALA A 353 19.56 2.11 -20.43
C ALA A 353 18.04 2.20 -20.53
N ILE A 354 17.39 2.86 -19.56
CA ILE A 354 15.94 3.13 -19.61
C ILE A 354 15.60 3.96 -20.85
N THR A 355 16.40 5.01 -21.12
CA THR A 355 16.20 5.89 -22.28
C THR A 355 16.36 5.11 -23.58
N LEU A 356 17.40 4.29 -23.71
CA LEU A 356 17.60 3.45 -24.90
C LEU A 356 16.47 2.45 -25.10
N ALA A 357 16.02 1.78 -24.03
CA ALA A 357 14.89 0.85 -24.09
C ALA A 357 13.59 1.54 -24.54
N ALA A 358 13.34 2.75 -24.07
CA ALA A 358 12.16 3.52 -24.45
C ALA A 358 12.25 4.05 -25.89
N ILE A 359 13.45 4.36 -26.39
CA ILE A 359 13.70 4.65 -27.81
C ILE A 359 13.46 3.40 -28.65
N TYR A 360 13.94 2.24 -28.20
CA TYR A 360 13.72 0.95 -28.86
C TYR A 360 12.24 0.59 -28.98
N GLN A 361 11.46 0.83 -27.91
CA GLN A 361 10.02 0.60 -27.93
C GLN A 361 9.27 1.46 -28.96
N ARG A 362 9.84 2.61 -29.34
CA ARG A 362 9.28 3.54 -30.33
C ARG A 362 10.14 3.65 -31.58
N SER A 363 10.94 2.63 -31.90
CA SER A 363 11.86 2.67 -33.05
C SER A 363 11.15 3.06 -34.34
N ASP A 364 9.93 2.59 -34.53
CA ASP A 364 9.14 2.79 -35.75
C ASP A 364 8.64 4.23 -35.93
N GLN A 365 8.68 5.02 -34.85
CA GLN A 365 8.27 6.44 -34.84
C GLN A 365 9.47 7.39 -34.81
N ILE A 366 10.70 6.87 -34.81
CA ILE A 366 11.93 7.65 -34.63
C ILE A 366 12.86 7.44 -35.82
N ASN A 367 12.98 8.47 -36.66
CA ASN A 367 13.81 8.43 -37.87
C ASN A 367 15.32 8.30 -37.58
N SER A 368 15.80 8.80 -36.45
CA SER A 368 17.22 8.73 -36.06
C SER A 368 17.37 8.53 -34.55
N ALA A 369 17.43 7.27 -34.12
CA ALA A 369 17.56 6.91 -32.70
C ALA A 369 18.86 7.42 -32.07
N GLY A 370 19.98 7.39 -32.81
CA GLY A 370 21.28 7.92 -32.35
C GLY A 370 21.30 9.43 -32.18
N GLY A 371 20.73 10.19 -33.12
CA GLY A 371 20.61 11.64 -33.00
C GLY A 371 19.64 12.04 -31.88
N TYR A 372 18.56 11.29 -31.73
CA TYR A 372 17.60 11.52 -30.66
C TYR A 372 18.21 11.28 -29.27
N LEU A 373 18.97 10.19 -29.08
CA LEU A 373 19.68 9.94 -27.83
C LEU A 373 20.62 11.10 -27.48
N ARG A 374 21.40 11.61 -28.43
CA ARG A 374 22.28 12.78 -28.20
C ARG A 374 21.50 14.02 -27.75
N SER A 375 20.37 14.31 -28.39
CA SER A 375 19.51 15.43 -28.00
C SER A 375 18.94 15.28 -26.58
N LEU A 376 18.67 14.05 -26.13
CA LEU A 376 18.24 13.76 -24.76
C LEU A 376 19.40 13.85 -23.78
N THR A 377 20.61 13.43 -24.18
CA THR A 377 21.83 13.62 -23.42
C THR A 377 22.14 15.10 -23.20
N ASP A 378 22.02 15.95 -24.22
CA ASP A 378 22.22 17.40 -24.07
C ASP A 378 21.17 18.01 -23.14
N LYS A 379 19.90 17.60 -23.24
CA LYS A 379 18.85 18.02 -22.30
C LYS A 379 19.10 17.52 -20.87
N ALA A 380 19.70 16.35 -20.70
CA ALA A 380 20.10 15.83 -19.39
C ALA A 380 21.27 16.64 -18.80
N ARG A 381 22.22 17.05 -19.65
CA ARG A 381 23.33 17.93 -19.27
C ARG A 381 22.83 19.29 -18.75
N ASP A 382 21.76 19.82 -19.36
CA ASP A 382 21.05 21.02 -18.92
C ASP A 382 20.14 20.83 -17.69
N GLY A 383 20.04 19.61 -17.15
CA GLY A 383 19.12 19.30 -16.04
C GLY A 383 17.62 19.33 -16.43
N LYS A 384 17.31 19.31 -17.73
CA LYS A 384 15.94 19.41 -18.30
C LYS A 384 15.36 18.06 -18.72
N PHE A 385 16.04 16.95 -18.43
CA PHE A 385 15.59 15.60 -18.81
C PHE A 385 15.34 14.71 -17.58
N SER A 386 14.27 13.91 -17.66
CA SER A 386 13.96 12.85 -16.71
C SER A 386 13.38 11.66 -17.45
N THR A 387 13.74 10.45 -17.04
CA THR A 387 13.23 9.20 -17.63
C THR A 387 11.79 8.89 -17.19
N TRP A 388 11.31 9.49 -16.11
CA TRP A 388 9.99 9.21 -15.56
C TRP A 388 8.83 9.63 -16.49
N PRO A 389 8.76 10.88 -16.99
CA PRO A 389 7.72 11.28 -17.95
C PRO A 389 7.74 10.44 -19.24
N MET A 390 8.94 10.06 -19.69
CA MET A 390 9.13 9.24 -20.89
C MET A 390 8.51 7.85 -20.73
N ILE A 391 8.76 7.17 -19.61
CA ILE A 391 8.17 5.86 -19.31
C ILE A 391 6.66 5.94 -19.06
N MET A 392 6.20 6.98 -18.37
CA MET A 392 4.77 7.17 -18.14
C MET A 392 4.00 7.45 -19.43
N ALA A 393 4.60 8.15 -20.39
CA ALA A 393 4.00 8.35 -21.71
C ALA A 393 3.84 7.01 -22.47
N LEU A 394 4.82 6.12 -22.39
CA LEU A 394 4.73 4.77 -23.00
C LEU A 394 3.61 3.92 -22.37
N LEU A 395 3.52 3.92 -21.05
CA LEU A 395 2.46 3.18 -20.34
C LEU A 395 1.06 3.70 -20.68
N ARG A 396 0.89 5.02 -20.79
CA ARG A 396 -0.39 5.62 -21.22
C ARG A 396 -0.73 5.23 -22.66
N ALA A 397 0.23 5.35 -23.59
CA ALA A 397 0.03 4.97 -24.98
C ALA A 397 -0.36 3.49 -25.13
N LYS A 398 0.22 2.60 -24.32
CA LYS A 398 -0.16 1.18 -24.27
C LYS A 398 -1.58 0.96 -23.75
N LEU A 399 -1.95 1.60 -22.63
CA LEU A 399 -3.31 1.50 -22.08
C LEU A 399 -4.38 2.05 -23.04
N ASP A 400 -4.06 3.11 -23.77
CA ASP A 400 -4.96 3.67 -24.77
C ASP A 400 -5.08 2.77 -26.01
N ALA A 401 -3.98 2.12 -26.42
CA ALA A 401 -4.00 1.08 -27.45
C ALA A 401 -4.85 -0.13 -27.05
N ASP A 402 -4.70 -0.62 -25.81
CA ASP A 402 -5.49 -1.74 -25.27
C ASP A 402 -7.00 -1.39 -25.23
N LYS A 403 -7.36 -0.18 -24.79
CA LYS A 403 -8.74 0.32 -24.81
C LYS A 403 -9.31 0.48 -26.23
N SER A 404 -8.47 0.84 -27.20
CA SER A 404 -8.89 0.96 -28.60
C SER A 404 -9.12 -0.42 -29.24
N ALA A 405 -8.33 -1.43 -28.86
CA ALA A 405 -8.50 -2.82 -29.28
C ALA A 405 -9.75 -3.47 -28.65
N GLU A 406 -10.10 -3.12 -27.40
CA GLU A 406 -11.34 -3.57 -26.76
C GLU A 406 -12.60 -2.94 -27.41
N LYS A 407 -12.51 -1.71 -27.91
CA LYS A 407 -13.62 -1.01 -28.59
C LYS A 407 -13.86 -1.48 -30.02
N THR A 408 -12.82 -1.88 -30.76
CA THR A 408 -12.96 -2.42 -32.13
C THR A 408 -13.48 -3.86 -32.18
N GLY A 409 -13.54 -4.55 -31.04
CA GLY A 409 -14.16 -5.88 -30.90
C GLY A 409 -15.69 -5.88 -30.73
N HIS A 410 -16.34 -4.71 -30.66
CA HIS A 410 -17.79 -4.60 -30.44
C HIS A 410 -18.44 -3.61 -31.43
N GLU A 411 -18.60 -4.03 -32.69
CA GLU A 411 -19.54 -3.40 -33.62
C GLU A 411 -20.80 -4.28 -33.78
N PRO A 412 -22.02 -3.70 -33.63
CA PRO A 412 -23.27 -4.44 -33.71
C PRO A 412 -23.72 -4.58 -35.18
N ARG A 413 -23.92 -5.82 -35.65
CA ARG A 413 -24.68 -6.06 -36.88
C ARG A 413 -26.17 -5.95 -36.59
N SER A 414 -26.78 -4.84 -37.02
CA SER A 414 -28.23 -4.65 -37.07
C SER A 414 -28.82 -5.09 -38.41
N GLY A 415 -29.96 -5.79 -38.34
CA GLY A 415 -30.83 -6.17 -39.45
C GLY A 415 -30.91 -7.70 -39.55
N GLY A 416 -31.94 -8.40 -39.13
CA GLY A 416 -33.31 -8.04 -38.81
C GLY A 416 -34.19 -9.06 -39.52
N GLU A 417 -34.72 -10.06 -38.81
CA GLU A 417 -36.01 -10.69 -39.11
C GLU A 417 -36.39 -11.71 -38.02
N SER A 418 -37.69 -11.71 -37.77
CA SER A 418 -38.49 -12.48 -36.83
C SER A 418 -38.33 -14.01 -36.90
N GLY A 419 -38.37 -14.67 -35.75
CA GLY A 419 -38.63 -16.11 -35.66
C GLY A 419 -38.48 -16.65 -34.24
N GLU A 420 -39.56 -17.18 -33.68
CA GLU A 420 -39.57 -18.00 -32.47
C GLU A 420 -38.50 -19.09 -32.55
N GLY A 421 -37.68 -19.23 -31.51
CA GLY A 421 -36.58 -20.20 -31.47
C GLY A 421 -36.46 -20.85 -30.10
N ARG A 422 -36.99 -22.08 -30.01
CA ARG A 422 -36.77 -23.06 -28.94
C ARG A 422 -35.33 -23.05 -28.43
N LEU A 423 -35.19 -23.15 -27.10
CA LEU A 423 -33.94 -23.56 -26.46
C LEU A 423 -33.58 -24.98 -26.91
N GLU A 424 -32.68 -25.11 -27.88
CA GLU A 424 -32.08 -26.40 -28.23
C GLU A 424 -30.90 -26.69 -27.31
N VAL A 425 -30.96 -27.84 -26.65
CA VAL A 425 -29.90 -28.39 -25.79
C VAL A 425 -28.72 -28.79 -26.66
N SER A 426 -27.50 -28.38 -26.28
CA SER A 426 -26.30 -28.67 -27.07
C SER A 426 -26.04 -30.18 -27.21
N GLU A 427 -25.61 -30.61 -28.41
CA GLU A 427 -25.23 -32.01 -28.67
C GLU A 427 -24.14 -32.53 -27.71
N ALA A 428 -23.33 -31.62 -27.17
CA ALA A 428 -22.32 -31.96 -26.15
C ALA A 428 -22.95 -32.47 -24.85
N LEU A 429 -24.13 -31.96 -24.49
CA LEU A 429 -24.86 -32.38 -23.29
C LEU A 429 -25.54 -33.75 -23.50
N LEU A 430 -26.09 -34.00 -24.70
CA LEU A 430 -26.67 -35.30 -25.08
C LEU A 430 -25.64 -36.43 -25.13
N ARG A 431 -24.41 -36.16 -25.57
CA ARG A 431 -23.32 -37.16 -25.54
C ARG A 431 -22.83 -37.48 -24.13
N SER A 432 -22.94 -36.53 -23.19
CA SER A 432 -22.53 -36.74 -21.80
C SER A 432 -23.52 -37.57 -20.97
N LEU A 433 -24.80 -37.57 -21.36
CA LEU A 433 -25.88 -38.29 -20.66
C LEU A 433 -26.05 -39.75 -21.11
N ASN A 434 -25.52 -40.12 -22.28
CA ASN A 434 -25.65 -41.47 -22.86
C ASN A 434 -24.46 -42.41 -22.60
N LYS A 435 -23.63 -42.17 -21.58
CA LYS A 435 -22.61 -43.15 -21.17
C LYS A 435 -23.25 -44.19 -20.24
N PRO A 436 -23.42 -45.47 -20.65
CA PRO A 436 -23.88 -46.50 -19.73
C PRO A 436 -22.80 -46.74 -18.67
N ARG A 437 -23.23 -46.77 -17.40
CA ARG A 437 -22.43 -47.29 -16.29
C ARG A 437 -22.13 -48.76 -16.59
N SER A 438 -20.84 -49.07 -16.78
CA SER A 438 -20.30 -50.42 -16.56
C SER A 438 -19.73 -50.48 -15.16
#